data_AF-A0A084FXU9-F1
#
_entry.id   AF-A0A084FXU9-F1
#
_cell.length_a   1.000
_cell.length_b   1.000
_cell.length_c   1.000
_cell.angle_alpha   90.00
_cell.angle_beta   90.00
_cell.angle_gamma   90.00
#
_symmetry.space_group_name_H-M   'P 1'
#
loop_
_entity.id
_entity.type
_entity.pdbx_description
1 polymer ?
#
loop_
_entity_poly.entity_id
_entity_poly.type
_entity_poly.pdbx_seq_one_letter_code
_entity_poly.pdbx_strand_id
1 'polypeptide(L)'
;MPVNTISSPFVGHARKKSVAEKLATRLYDLARRVDDRPAGQPTTAHPGATPIVVVCISDTHNTKLSDLPMGDILVHAGDLSQFGTFAEIQDQLSWLASQPHPHKIVIAGNHDLLLDVDFVATHPDRELDRPGKGRGDLEWGDVQYLEHEAVDLMVDDRWIRVFGSPWTPRCGSWAFQYENGNTPWEGAVPDGTDIVVVHGPPKAHLDDGGKGCEALLKELWRARPRVVARLWPPCARKKSQAKLPDVAQNVQDDELLFPSWPPPDPCELISRRDFYLERLRRRKYRAPEGVFTDTPLYALYRLYEWLLLDHTVNLRNELELFWWARWPVSSIPDPGDQGSNPERYAVLSCIPALLVESFNERIRLGLRREEPNSILSLEEQLAWAASPEKFETVPEWTKNVPPLENVLHIPLSGVMVPPLAGMDDPDADPAFKEKNILMRKPHIHFI
;
A
#
# COMPACT_ATOMS: atom_id res chain seq x y z
N MET A 1 -17.42 51.11 10.02
CA MET A 1 -17.22 50.70 8.62
C MET A 1 -16.03 49.74 8.60
N PRO A 2 -16.10 48.56 7.95
CA PRO A 2 -17.06 47.47 8.13
C PRO A 2 -16.39 46.23 8.77
N VAL A 3 -17.24 45.35 9.28
CA VAL A 3 -16.93 44.07 9.92
C VAL A 3 -16.52 43.05 8.85
N ASN A 4 -15.43 42.30 9.07
CA ASN A 4 -15.09 41.16 8.23
C ASN A 4 -16.11 40.03 8.46
N THR A 5 -17.04 39.87 7.52
CA THR A 5 -17.99 38.77 7.46
C THR A 5 -17.31 37.51 6.92
N ILE A 6 -17.42 36.41 7.67
CA ILE A 6 -17.04 35.06 7.24
C ILE A 6 -17.98 34.65 6.09
N SER A 7 -17.42 34.18 4.97
CA SER A 7 -18.18 33.61 3.86
C SER A 7 -18.81 32.26 4.25
N SER A 8 -20.12 32.13 4.06
CA SER A 8 -20.89 30.90 4.28
C SER A 8 -20.46 29.77 3.32
N PRO A 9 -20.58 28.49 3.72
CA PRO A 9 -20.25 27.35 2.87
C PRO A 9 -21.19 27.26 1.66
N PHE A 10 -20.60 27.09 0.47
CA PHE A 10 -21.31 26.90 -0.79
C PHE A 10 -21.76 25.44 -0.92
N VAL A 11 -23.08 25.21 -1.06
CA VAL A 11 -23.65 23.90 -1.40
C VAL A 11 -23.76 23.81 -2.93
N GLY A 12 -22.87 23.03 -3.55
CA GLY A 12 -22.92 22.72 -4.98
C GLY A 12 -24.13 21.84 -5.34
N HIS A 13 -24.69 22.04 -6.53
CA HIS A 13 -25.85 21.28 -7.02
C HIS A 13 -25.46 19.90 -7.56
N ALA A 14 -26.32 18.90 -7.38
CA ALA A 14 -26.07 17.51 -7.77
C ALA A 14 -25.94 17.32 -9.30
N ARG A 15 -24.87 16.64 -9.73
CA ARG A 15 -24.58 16.27 -11.13
C ARG A 15 -25.66 15.32 -11.72
N LYS A 16 -26.03 15.51 -13.00
CA LYS A 16 -26.89 14.57 -13.73
C LYS A 16 -26.08 13.30 -14.11
N LYS A 17 -26.48 12.16 -13.56
CA LYS A 17 -25.93 10.81 -13.83
C LYS A 17 -25.95 10.46 -15.35
N SER A 18 -24.94 9.74 -15.85
CA SER A 18 -24.93 9.16 -17.22
C SER A 18 -26.04 8.12 -17.40
N VAL A 19 -26.35 7.68 -18.63
CA VAL A 19 -27.39 6.65 -18.84
C VAL A 19 -27.00 5.32 -18.20
N ALA A 20 -25.72 4.93 -18.31
CA ALA A 20 -25.19 3.74 -17.66
C ALA A 20 -25.21 3.87 -16.13
N GLU A 21 -24.84 5.02 -15.56
CA GLU A 21 -24.92 5.25 -14.10
C GLU A 21 -26.36 5.40 -13.61
N LYS A 22 -27.26 5.96 -14.42
CA LYS A 22 -28.70 6.01 -14.12
C LYS A 22 -29.27 4.62 -14.14
N LEU A 23 -28.87 3.77 -15.08
CA LEU A 23 -29.32 2.39 -15.18
C LEU A 23 -28.71 1.56 -14.04
N ALA A 24 -27.41 1.67 -13.78
CA ALA A 24 -26.74 1.00 -12.67
C ALA A 24 -27.26 1.48 -11.31
N THR A 25 -27.46 2.79 -11.11
CA THR A 25 -28.09 3.28 -9.88
C THR A 25 -29.55 2.86 -9.82
N ARG A 26 -30.31 2.88 -10.92
CA ARG A 26 -31.70 2.41 -10.89
C ARG A 26 -31.78 0.91 -10.64
N LEU A 27 -30.88 0.10 -11.19
CA LEU A 27 -30.81 -1.33 -10.96
C LEU A 27 -30.34 -1.62 -9.53
N TYR A 28 -29.38 -0.86 -9.02
CA TYR A 28 -28.93 -0.91 -7.63
C TYR A 28 -30.02 -0.47 -6.65
N ASP A 29 -30.70 0.65 -6.92
CA ASP A 29 -31.81 1.17 -6.12
C ASP A 29 -33.05 0.29 -6.22
N LEU A 30 -33.32 -0.32 -7.38
CA LEU A 30 -34.42 -1.26 -7.59
C LEU A 30 -34.09 -2.59 -6.90
N ALA A 31 -32.85 -3.08 -6.99
CA ALA A 31 -32.38 -4.21 -6.21
C ALA A 31 -32.52 -3.91 -4.71
N ARG A 32 -32.10 -2.73 -4.25
CA ARG A 32 -32.26 -2.28 -2.86
C ARG A 32 -33.73 -2.16 -2.42
N ARG A 33 -34.63 -1.73 -3.31
CA ARG A 33 -36.08 -1.58 -3.04
C ARG A 33 -36.87 -2.90 -3.14
N VAL A 34 -36.43 -3.82 -3.99
CA VAL A 34 -36.98 -5.18 -4.07
C VAL A 34 -36.47 -6.03 -2.91
N ASP A 35 -35.28 -5.69 -2.41
CA ASP A 35 -34.66 -6.26 -1.21
C ASP A 35 -35.05 -5.51 0.08
N ASP A 36 -35.78 -4.38 -0.03
CA ASP A 36 -36.60 -3.77 1.05
C ASP A 36 -37.86 -4.64 1.31
N ARG A 37 -37.70 -5.97 1.42
CA ARG A 37 -38.39 -6.66 2.53
C ARG A 37 -37.88 -5.96 3.78
N PRO A 38 -38.73 -5.53 4.72
CA PRO A 38 -38.37 -4.54 5.71
C PRO A 38 -37.12 -5.00 6.46
N ALA A 39 -35.96 -4.48 6.05
CA ALA A 39 -34.80 -4.37 6.91
C ALA A 39 -35.34 -3.55 8.07
N GLY A 40 -35.44 -4.19 9.24
CA GLY A 40 -35.93 -3.55 10.45
C GLY A 40 -35.34 -2.15 10.51
N GLN A 41 -36.19 -1.14 10.76
CA GLN A 41 -35.73 0.22 10.99
C GLN A 41 -34.42 0.18 11.78
N PRO A 42 -33.40 0.99 11.43
CA PRO A 42 -32.26 1.14 12.32
C PRO A 42 -32.87 1.49 13.68
N THR A 43 -32.79 0.54 14.62
CA THR A 43 -33.23 0.77 15.99
C THR A 43 -32.54 2.05 16.38
N THR A 44 -33.32 3.11 16.50
CA THR A 44 -32.88 4.40 17.01
C THR A 44 -32.05 4.06 18.22
N ALA A 45 -30.74 4.35 18.18
CA ALA A 45 -29.88 4.15 19.34
C ALA A 45 -30.65 4.72 20.53
N HIS A 46 -30.95 3.86 21.51
CA HIS A 46 -31.67 4.30 22.70
C HIS A 46 -30.92 5.53 23.24
N PRO A 47 -31.60 6.65 23.52
CA PRO A 47 -30.95 7.79 24.15
C PRO A 47 -30.31 7.31 25.46
N GLY A 48 -29.00 7.08 25.47
CA GLY A 48 -28.25 6.51 26.60
C GLY A 48 -27.44 5.23 26.33
N ALA A 49 -27.53 4.59 25.16
CA ALA A 49 -26.70 3.40 24.86
C ALA A 49 -25.25 3.80 24.48
N THR A 50 -24.27 3.28 25.20
CA THR A 50 -22.84 3.45 24.87
C THR A 50 -22.51 2.76 23.55
N PRO A 51 -21.88 3.43 22.56
CA PRO A 51 -21.46 2.77 21.34
C PRO A 51 -20.34 1.76 21.63
N ILE A 52 -20.37 0.60 20.96
CA ILE A 52 -19.26 -0.36 20.99
C ILE A 52 -18.18 0.14 20.03
N VAL A 53 -16.95 0.25 20.51
CA VAL A 53 -15.79 0.70 19.76
C VAL A 53 -14.94 -0.50 19.35
N VAL A 54 -14.87 -0.74 18.04
CA VAL A 54 -14.02 -1.78 17.44
C VAL A 54 -12.79 -1.11 16.83
N VAL A 55 -11.61 -1.52 17.26
CA VAL A 55 -10.32 -1.05 16.76
C VAL A 55 -9.78 -2.09 15.79
N CYS A 56 -9.66 -1.75 14.51
CA CYS A 56 -9.20 -2.67 13.49
C CYS A 56 -7.80 -2.30 13.00
N ILE A 57 -6.90 -3.27 13.00
CA ILE A 57 -5.56 -3.22 12.42
C ILE A 57 -5.34 -4.46 11.54
N SER A 58 -4.33 -4.44 10.69
CA SER A 58 -3.91 -5.55 9.84
C SER A 58 -2.48 -5.29 9.36
N ASP A 59 -1.80 -6.30 8.81
CA ASP A 59 -0.54 -6.15 8.06
C ASP A 59 0.54 -5.45 8.88
N THR A 60 0.66 -5.84 10.15
CA THR A 60 1.68 -5.29 11.00
C THR A 60 3.07 -5.76 10.58
N HIS A 61 3.21 -6.99 10.05
CA HIS A 61 4.48 -7.56 9.60
C HIS A 61 5.62 -7.29 10.59
N ASN A 62 5.47 -7.78 11.83
CA ASN A 62 6.35 -7.56 12.98
C ASN A 62 6.36 -6.12 13.55
N THR A 63 5.69 -5.16 12.92
CA THR A 63 5.58 -3.79 13.44
C THR A 63 4.63 -3.76 14.65
N LYS A 64 4.98 -2.99 15.68
CA LYS A 64 4.12 -2.77 16.84
C LYS A 64 3.74 -1.30 16.90
N LEU A 65 2.44 -1.03 16.87
CA LEU A 65 1.93 0.34 16.96
C LEU A 65 2.13 0.84 18.40
N SER A 66 2.76 2.01 18.56
CA SER A 66 2.97 2.63 19.87
C SER A 66 1.68 3.14 20.50
N ASP A 67 0.76 3.63 19.67
CA ASP A 67 -0.45 4.32 20.11
C ASP A 67 -1.69 3.68 19.47
N LEU A 68 -2.18 2.59 20.05
CA LEU A 68 -3.48 2.02 19.71
C LEU A 68 -4.59 2.78 20.45
N PRO A 69 -5.64 3.24 19.75
CA PRO A 69 -6.78 3.88 20.42
C PRO A 69 -7.48 2.88 21.33
N MET A 70 -8.02 3.36 22.45
CA MET A 70 -8.83 2.55 23.35
C MET A 70 -10.11 2.08 22.64
N GLY A 71 -10.55 0.86 22.95
CA GLY A 71 -11.79 0.29 22.45
C GLY A 71 -12.16 -0.99 23.17
N ASP A 72 -13.36 -1.50 22.87
CA ASP A 72 -13.93 -2.68 23.52
C ASP A 72 -13.44 -3.98 22.86
N ILE A 73 -13.20 -3.92 21.55
CA ILE A 73 -12.73 -5.05 20.75
C ILE A 73 -11.56 -4.58 19.88
N LEU A 74 -10.39 -5.20 20.04
CA LEU A 74 -9.25 -5.08 19.13
C LEU A 74 -9.31 -6.23 18.11
N VAL A 75 -9.20 -5.90 16.82
CA VAL A 75 -9.21 -6.85 15.71
C VAL A 75 -7.92 -6.73 14.92
N HIS A 76 -7.22 -7.85 14.69
CA HIS A 76 -6.12 -7.95 13.74
C HIS A 76 -6.52 -8.82 12.54
N ALA A 77 -6.57 -8.23 11.33
CA ALA A 77 -7.05 -8.89 10.12
C ALA A 77 -5.95 -9.60 9.30
N GLY A 78 -5.05 -10.33 9.98
CA GLY A 78 -3.99 -11.11 9.35
C GLY A 78 -2.70 -10.35 9.05
N ASP A 79 -1.68 -11.12 8.66
CA ASP A 79 -0.29 -10.70 8.40
C ASP A 79 0.37 -10.08 9.63
N LEU A 80 0.38 -10.87 10.71
CA LEU A 80 1.09 -10.52 11.95
C LEU A 80 2.60 -10.49 11.70
N SER A 81 3.09 -11.45 10.91
CA SER A 81 4.52 -11.70 10.70
C SER A 81 4.99 -11.36 9.29
N GLN A 82 6.32 -11.28 9.11
CA GLN A 82 6.93 -11.15 7.78
C GLN A 82 7.20 -12.53 7.15
N PHE A 83 7.69 -13.48 7.94
CA PHE A 83 8.12 -14.79 7.46
C PHE A 83 7.34 -15.96 8.06
N GLY A 84 6.40 -15.71 8.97
CA GLY A 84 5.59 -16.76 9.58
C GLY A 84 6.36 -17.62 10.56
N THR A 85 7.45 -17.14 11.16
CA THR A 85 8.22 -17.91 12.15
C THR A 85 7.56 -17.91 13.52
N PHE A 86 7.84 -18.93 14.34
CA PHE A 86 7.41 -19.02 15.72
C PHE A 86 7.79 -17.79 16.54
N ALA A 87 9.03 -17.32 16.41
CA ALA A 87 9.49 -16.16 17.15
C ALA A 87 8.70 -14.90 16.80
N GLU A 88 8.45 -14.67 15.51
CA GLU A 88 7.67 -13.51 15.03
C GLU A 88 6.22 -13.56 15.49
N ILE A 89 5.56 -14.70 15.29
CA ILE A 89 4.16 -14.89 15.68
C ILE A 89 4.01 -14.75 17.20
N GLN A 90 4.89 -15.39 17.99
CA GLN A 90 4.85 -15.28 19.44
C GLN A 90 5.10 -13.84 19.93
N ASP A 91 6.03 -13.11 19.33
CA ASP A 91 6.32 -11.74 19.69
C ASP A 91 5.12 -10.80 19.41
N GLN A 92 4.42 -11.00 18.28
CA GLN A 92 3.20 -10.27 17.95
C GLN A 92 2.02 -10.64 18.87
N LEU A 93 1.82 -11.93 19.16
CA LEU A 93 0.80 -12.38 20.12
C LEU A 93 1.04 -11.80 21.51
N SER A 94 2.29 -11.77 21.97
CA SER A 94 2.66 -11.19 23.27
C SER A 94 2.34 -9.68 23.32
N TRP A 95 2.61 -8.96 22.22
CA TRP A 95 2.26 -7.56 22.10
C TRP A 95 0.74 -7.33 22.07
N LEU A 96 -0.02 -8.12 21.31
CA LEU A 96 -1.49 -8.03 21.25
C LEU A 96 -2.14 -8.35 22.60
N ALA A 97 -1.67 -9.39 23.28
CA ALA A 97 -2.15 -9.77 24.61
C ALA A 97 -1.88 -8.66 25.65
N SER A 98 -0.80 -7.89 25.49
CA SER A 98 -0.48 -6.77 26.38
C SER A 98 -1.38 -5.53 26.21
N GLN A 99 -2.20 -5.47 25.16
CA GLN A 99 -3.08 -4.32 24.91
C GLN A 99 -4.25 -4.24 25.92
N PRO A 100 -4.74 -3.03 26.25
CA PRO A 100 -5.75 -2.83 27.28
C PRO A 100 -7.18 -3.23 26.85
N HIS A 101 -7.39 -3.59 25.59
CA HIS A 101 -8.70 -3.94 25.03
C HIS A 101 -9.26 -5.21 25.69
N PRO A 102 -10.52 -5.21 26.17
CA PRO A 102 -11.12 -6.39 26.83
C PRO A 102 -11.21 -7.63 25.95
N HIS A 103 -11.47 -7.45 24.65
CA HIS A 103 -11.54 -8.53 23.67
C HIS A 103 -10.50 -8.31 22.58
N LYS A 104 -9.72 -9.34 22.24
CA LYS A 104 -8.73 -9.31 21.16
C LYS A 104 -9.03 -10.46 20.20
N ILE A 105 -9.41 -10.12 18.98
CA ILE A 105 -9.67 -11.07 17.90
C ILE A 105 -8.55 -11.00 16.87
N VAL A 106 -8.03 -12.16 16.49
CA VAL A 106 -6.98 -12.27 15.46
C VAL A 106 -7.41 -13.31 14.43
N ILE A 107 -7.16 -13.01 13.16
CA ILE A 107 -7.10 -14.02 12.11
C ILE A 107 -5.68 -14.02 11.53
N ALA A 108 -5.30 -15.09 10.85
CA ALA A 108 -4.05 -15.15 10.09
C ALA A 108 -4.19 -14.43 8.74
N GLY A 109 -3.05 -14.11 8.14
CA GLY A 109 -2.92 -13.72 6.74
C GLY A 109 -1.98 -14.65 5.98
N ASN A 110 -1.62 -14.28 4.75
CA ASN A 110 -0.80 -15.14 3.90
C ASN A 110 0.67 -15.24 4.33
N HIS A 111 1.16 -14.32 5.17
CA HIS A 111 2.52 -14.36 5.72
C HIS A 111 2.64 -15.19 7.01
N ASP A 112 1.52 -15.53 7.66
CA ASP A 112 1.53 -16.22 8.96
C ASP A 112 1.65 -17.75 8.80
N LEU A 113 2.71 -18.18 8.12
CA LEU A 113 2.92 -19.56 7.65
C LEU A 113 2.76 -20.61 8.75
N LEU A 114 3.35 -20.41 9.93
CA LEU A 114 3.23 -21.32 11.07
C LEU A 114 1.78 -21.65 11.44
N LEU A 115 0.85 -20.72 11.20
CA LEU A 115 -0.55 -20.91 11.56
C LEU A 115 -1.28 -21.84 10.58
N ASP A 116 -0.81 -21.99 9.33
CA ASP A 116 -1.39 -22.91 8.34
C ASP A 116 -0.67 -24.26 8.37
N VAL A 117 -1.19 -25.16 9.21
CA VAL A 117 -0.61 -26.49 9.43
C VAL A 117 -0.59 -27.33 8.15
N ASP A 118 -1.61 -27.19 7.30
CA ASP A 118 -1.70 -27.94 6.03
C ASP A 118 -0.69 -27.41 5.02
N PHE A 119 -0.51 -26.09 4.94
CA PHE A 119 0.51 -25.46 4.11
C PHE A 119 1.91 -25.89 4.56
N VAL A 120 2.20 -25.84 5.85
CA VAL A 120 3.48 -26.28 6.43
C VAL A 120 3.74 -27.77 6.18
N ALA A 121 2.72 -28.62 6.32
CA ALA A 121 2.85 -30.05 6.05
C ALA A 121 3.15 -30.36 4.57
N THR A 122 2.59 -29.56 3.65
CA THR A 122 2.77 -29.73 2.20
C THR A 122 3.99 -28.99 1.64
N HIS A 123 4.52 -28.00 2.37
CA HIS A 123 5.70 -27.20 2.04
C HIS A 123 6.67 -27.16 3.23
N PRO A 124 7.22 -28.33 3.64
CA PRO A 124 8.08 -28.42 4.83
C PRO A 124 9.40 -27.63 4.67
N ASP A 125 9.78 -27.30 3.44
CA ASP A 125 10.88 -26.39 3.12
C ASP A 125 10.59 -24.95 3.57
N ARG A 126 9.31 -24.55 3.63
CA ARG A 126 8.91 -23.20 4.05
C ARG A 126 8.70 -23.06 5.55
N GLU A 127 8.81 -24.15 6.30
CA GLU A 127 8.86 -24.11 7.75
C GLU A 127 10.28 -23.74 8.19
N LEU A 128 10.51 -22.43 8.40
CA LEU A 128 11.83 -21.90 8.76
C LEU A 128 12.34 -22.36 10.14
N ASP A 129 11.49 -22.95 10.96
CA ASP A 129 11.77 -23.27 12.37
C ASP A 129 12.18 -24.73 12.63
N ARG A 130 12.41 -25.59 11.63
CA ARG A 130 12.75 -27.00 11.92
C ARG A 130 14.22 -27.28 12.28
N PRO A 131 14.48 -28.11 13.32
CA PRO A 131 13.52 -28.65 14.29
C PRO A 131 13.23 -27.65 15.43
N GLY A 132 11.97 -27.37 15.73
CA GLY A 132 11.56 -26.32 16.67
C GLY A 132 10.10 -26.39 17.10
N LYS A 133 9.63 -25.31 17.74
CA LYS A 133 8.27 -25.13 18.27
C LYS A 133 7.25 -24.89 17.15
N GLY A 134 6.08 -25.52 17.23
CA GLY A 134 5.00 -25.41 16.25
C GLY A 134 3.85 -24.50 16.72
N ARG A 135 2.77 -24.41 15.91
CA ARG A 135 1.54 -23.68 16.27
C ARG A 135 0.98 -24.06 17.65
N GLY A 136 1.09 -25.33 18.03
CA GLY A 136 0.60 -25.84 19.32
C GLY A 136 1.40 -25.34 20.53
N ASP A 137 2.60 -24.80 20.32
CA ASP A 137 3.48 -24.26 21.37
C ASP A 137 3.30 -22.75 21.55
N LEU A 138 2.43 -22.10 20.77
CA LEU A 138 2.16 -20.66 20.87
C LEU A 138 1.38 -20.34 22.15
N GLU A 139 1.83 -19.31 22.85
CA GLU A 139 1.16 -18.74 24.00
C GLU A 139 0.24 -17.60 23.54
N TRP A 140 -1.06 -17.88 23.43
CA TRP A 140 -2.07 -16.94 22.95
C TRP A 140 -2.49 -15.88 23.98
N GLY A 141 -2.30 -16.15 25.28
CA GLY A 141 -2.78 -15.27 26.34
C GLY A 141 -4.31 -15.10 26.30
N ASP A 142 -4.79 -13.87 26.22
CA ASP A 142 -6.21 -13.53 26.09
C ASP A 142 -6.64 -13.19 24.65
N VAL A 143 -5.77 -13.46 23.68
CA VAL A 143 -6.07 -13.33 22.25
C VAL A 143 -6.90 -14.53 21.77
N GLN A 144 -8.03 -14.24 21.13
CA GLN A 144 -8.87 -15.25 20.48
C GLN A 144 -8.55 -15.28 18.99
N TYR A 145 -7.97 -16.39 18.56
CA TYR A 145 -7.71 -16.66 17.15
C TYR A 145 -8.91 -17.32 16.50
N LEU A 146 -9.32 -16.83 15.32
CA LEU A 146 -10.42 -17.39 14.55
C LEU A 146 -9.91 -17.89 13.20
N GLU A 147 -10.21 -19.15 12.90
CA GLU A 147 -9.88 -19.76 11.61
C GLU A 147 -11.11 -20.36 10.95
N HIS A 148 -11.80 -19.52 10.18
CA HIS A 148 -13.03 -19.89 9.49
C HIS A 148 -14.14 -20.33 10.46
N GLU A 149 -14.29 -19.56 11.55
CA GLU A 149 -15.24 -19.84 12.63
C GLU A 149 -15.81 -18.55 13.23
N ALA A 150 -16.82 -18.70 14.09
CA ALA A 150 -17.47 -17.57 14.77
C ALA A 150 -17.38 -17.70 16.29
N VAL A 151 -17.31 -16.54 16.96
CA VAL A 151 -17.35 -16.42 18.41
C VAL A 151 -18.36 -15.35 18.83
N ASP A 152 -19.01 -15.58 19.96
CA ASP A 152 -19.93 -14.63 20.58
C ASP A 152 -19.24 -13.92 21.75
N LEU A 153 -19.12 -12.59 21.66
CA LEU A 153 -18.51 -11.74 22.68
C LEU A 153 -19.59 -11.01 23.47
N MET A 154 -19.38 -10.85 24.78
CA MET A 154 -20.21 -10.00 25.62
C MET A 154 -19.54 -8.63 25.81
N VAL A 155 -20.19 -7.55 25.36
CA VAL A 155 -19.72 -6.16 25.52
C VAL A 155 -20.84 -5.31 26.08
N ASP A 156 -20.69 -4.79 27.30
CA ASP A 156 -21.72 -4.03 28.03
C ASP A 156 -23.11 -4.71 27.96
N ASP A 157 -23.20 -5.98 28.37
CA ASP A 157 -24.43 -6.79 28.35
C ASP A 157 -25.05 -7.02 26.95
N ARG A 158 -24.29 -6.78 25.88
CA ARG A 158 -24.71 -7.04 24.49
C ARG A 158 -23.85 -8.15 23.88
N TRP A 159 -24.52 -9.13 23.29
CA TRP A 159 -23.86 -10.14 22.48
C TRP A 159 -23.47 -9.57 21.12
N ILE A 160 -22.21 -9.78 20.74
CA ILE A 160 -21.64 -9.42 19.44
C ILE A 160 -21.06 -10.67 18.83
N ARG A 161 -21.60 -11.09 17.69
CA ARG A 161 -21.07 -12.23 16.94
C ARG A 161 -19.98 -11.80 15.98
N VAL A 162 -18.80 -12.38 16.11
CA VAL A 162 -17.64 -12.14 15.25
C VAL A 162 -17.31 -13.41 14.49
N PHE A 163 -17.31 -13.35 13.16
CA PHE A 163 -16.81 -14.42 12.30
C PHE A 163 -15.44 -14.03 11.76
N GLY A 164 -14.45 -14.94 11.79
CA GLY A 164 -13.10 -14.70 11.31
C GLY A 164 -12.65 -15.76 10.31
N SER A 165 -12.02 -15.37 9.20
CA SER A 165 -11.48 -16.31 8.22
C SER A 165 -10.22 -15.77 7.53
N PRO A 166 -9.09 -16.50 7.55
CA PRO A 166 -7.84 -16.07 6.90
C PRO A 166 -7.84 -16.31 5.38
N TRP A 167 -8.75 -17.17 4.89
CA TRP A 167 -8.76 -17.67 3.52
C TRP A 167 -8.83 -16.58 2.44
N THR A 168 -7.93 -16.65 1.46
CA THR A 168 -7.92 -15.77 0.27
C THR A 168 -7.88 -16.59 -1.03
N PRO A 169 -8.41 -16.06 -2.16
CA PRO A 169 -8.16 -16.69 -3.45
C PRO A 169 -6.67 -16.78 -3.72
N ARG A 170 -6.20 -17.90 -4.30
CA ARG A 170 -4.79 -18.10 -4.61
C ARG A 170 -4.20 -16.92 -5.38
N CYS A 171 -3.17 -16.33 -4.80
CA CYS A 171 -2.33 -15.30 -5.38
C CYS A 171 -0.89 -15.60 -4.96
N GLY A 172 -0.17 -16.37 -5.78
CA GLY A 172 1.13 -16.93 -5.43
C GLY A 172 1.03 -18.29 -4.74
N SER A 173 1.94 -18.56 -3.83
CA SER A 173 1.99 -19.80 -3.05
C SER A 173 2.31 -19.44 -1.61
N TRP A 174 1.28 -19.10 -0.85
CA TRP A 174 1.35 -18.65 0.53
C TRP A 174 0.29 -19.37 1.37
N ALA A 175 0.37 -19.23 2.69
CA ALA A 175 -0.59 -19.79 3.62
C ALA A 175 -2.02 -19.25 3.35
N PHE A 176 -3.01 -20.04 3.75
CA PHE A 176 -4.42 -19.71 3.74
C PHE A 176 -4.96 -19.28 2.36
N GLN A 177 -4.53 -19.98 1.31
CA GLN A 177 -4.99 -19.77 -0.06
C GLN A 177 -5.80 -20.96 -0.60
N TYR A 178 -6.94 -20.68 -1.22
CA TYR A 178 -7.75 -21.69 -1.92
C TYR A 178 -7.77 -21.47 -3.43
N GLU A 179 -7.94 -22.57 -4.17
CA GLU A 179 -8.02 -22.56 -5.63
C GLU A 179 -9.32 -21.93 -6.14
N ASN A 180 -9.24 -21.34 -7.34
CA ASN A 180 -10.41 -20.85 -8.04
C ASN A 180 -11.40 -22.01 -8.30
N GLY A 181 -12.60 -21.91 -7.73
CA GLY A 181 -13.67 -22.90 -7.85
C GLY A 181 -13.97 -23.70 -6.57
N ASN A 182 -13.03 -23.77 -5.63
CA ASN A 182 -13.20 -24.44 -4.32
C ASN A 182 -13.25 -23.40 -3.20
N THR A 183 -14.22 -22.49 -3.30
CA THR A 183 -14.38 -21.41 -2.33
C THR A 183 -14.92 -21.92 -1.00
N PRO A 184 -14.36 -21.53 0.16
CA PRO A 184 -14.89 -21.90 1.47
C PRO A 184 -16.12 -21.07 1.86
N TRP A 185 -16.51 -20.06 1.08
CA TRP A 185 -17.46 -19.04 1.52
C TRP A 185 -18.94 -19.43 1.47
N GLU A 186 -19.35 -20.49 0.76
CA GLU A 186 -20.77 -20.80 0.60
C GLU A 186 -21.42 -21.20 1.92
N GLY A 187 -22.24 -20.31 2.50
CA GLY A 187 -22.92 -20.55 3.78
C GLY A 187 -22.01 -20.52 5.00
N ALA A 188 -20.78 -20.03 4.86
CA ALA A 188 -19.77 -20.03 5.92
C ALA A 188 -20.07 -19.06 7.06
N VAL A 189 -20.58 -17.87 6.77
CA VAL A 189 -20.77 -16.80 7.76
C VAL A 189 -22.13 -17.00 8.46
N PRO A 190 -22.20 -17.36 9.75
CA PRO A 190 -23.48 -17.64 10.40
C PRO A 190 -24.45 -16.46 10.32
N ASP A 191 -25.74 -16.75 10.21
CA ASP A 191 -26.78 -15.72 10.23
C ASP A 191 -26.73 -14.94 11.55
N GLY A 192 -26.93 -13.62 11.47
CA GLY A 192 -26.85 -12.72 12.62
C GLY A 192 -25.41 -12.36 13.04
N THR A 193 -24.41 -12.68 12.23
CA THR A 193 -23.03 -12.19 12.46
C THR A 193 -22.98 -10.67 12.38
N ASP A 194 -22.45 -10.02 13.43
CA ASP A 194 -22.31 -8.56 13.48
C ASP A 194 -21.04 -8.09 12.78
N ILE A 195 -19.92 -8.78 13.03
CA ILE A 195 -18.59 -8.42 12.54
C ILE A 195 -18.01 -9.59 11.75
N VAL A 196 -17.58 -9.33 10.53
CA VAL A 196 -16.80 -10.29 9.73
C VAL A 196 -15.36 -9.78 9.63
N VAL A 197 -14.40 -10.62 10.01
CA VAL A 197 -12.96 -10.36 9.92
C VAL A 197 -12.39 -11.26 8.85
N VAL A 198 -11.83 -10.68 7.79
CA VAL A 198 -11.27 -11.43 6.65
C VAL A 198 -9.95 -10.83 6.23
N HIS A 199 -9.01 -11.65 5.80
CA HIS A 199 -7.72 -11.10 5.36
C HIS A 199 -7.88 -10.38 4.02
N GLY A 200 -8.27 -11.08 2.95
CA GLY A 200 -8.44 -10.47 1.62
C GLY A 200 -9.73 -9.64 1.44
N PRO A 201 -9.74 -8.63 0.55
CA PRO A 201 -10.92 -7.81 0.31
C PRO A 201 -12.00 -8.54 -0.52
N PRO A 202 -13.30 -8.26 -0.28
CA PRO A 202 -14.34 -8.66 -1.21
C PRO A 202 -14.23 -7.86 -2.52
N LYS A 203 -14.65 -8.47 -3.62
CA LYS A 203 -14.65 -7.85 -4.95
C LYS A 203 -15.34 -6.47 -4.94
N ALA A 204 -14.77 -5.53 -5.68
CA ALA A 204 -15.19 -4.13 -5.82
C ALA A 204 -15.12 -3.25 -4.55
N HIS A 205 -14.51 -3.72 -3.45
CA HIS A 205 -14.46 -2.98 -2.19
C HIS A 205 -13.02 -2.76 -1.71
N LEU A 206 -12.38 -1.69 -2.20
CA LEU A 206 -10.96 -1.39 -1.95
C LEU A 206 -10.03 -2.53 -2.41
N ASP A 207 -10.38 -3.18 -3.52
CA ASP A 207 -9.78 -4.43 -4.00
C ASP A 207 -8.71 -4.23 -5.08
N ASP A 208 -7.97 -3.13 -4.99
CA ASP A 208 -6.78 -2.82 -5.81
C ASP A 208 -6.87 -3.28 -7.28
N GLY A 209 -7.82 -2.73 -8.02
CA GLY A 209 -7.94 -3.00 -9.45
C GLY A 209 -8.58 -4.34 -9.82
N GLY A 210 -9.29 -4.99 -8.90
CA GLY A 210 -10.13 -6.17 -9.18
C GLY A 210 -9.60 -7.48 -8.58
N LYS A 211 -8.69 -7.43 -7.62
CA LYS A 211 -8.12 -8.59 -6.91
C LYS A 211 -9.04 -9.17 -5.84
N GLY A 212 -10.20 -8.57 -5.62
CA GLY A 212 -11.09 -8.96 -4.53
C GLY A 212 -11.88 -10.25 -4.82
N CYS A 213 -12.24 -10.95 -3.75
CA CYS A 213 -12.95 -12.23 -3.85
C CYS A 213 -14.44 -12.04 -4.18
N GLU A 214 -14.90 -12.66 -5.28
CA GLU A 214 -16.32 -12.64 -5.66
C GLU A 214 -17.19 -13.53 -4.77
N ALA A 215 -16.68 -14.70 -4.37
CA ALA A 215 -17.43 -15.63 -3.52
C ALA A 215 -17.65 -15.05 -2.12
N LEU A 216 -16.64 -14.39 -1.56
CA LEU A 216 -16.76 -13.63 -0.32
C LEU A 216 -17.81 -12.52 -0.45
N LEU A 217 -17.82 -11.76 -1.57
CA LEU A 217 -18.84 -10.74 -1.79
C LEU A 217 -20.26 -11.34 -1.77
N LYS A 218 -20.47 -12.48 -2.44
CA LYS A 218 -21.76 -13.20 -2.43
C LYS A 218 -22.17 -13.61 -1.03
N GLU A 219 -21.23 -14.12 -0.24
CA GLU A 219 -21.50 -14.53 1.14
C GLU A 219 -21.80 -13.35 2.06
N LEU A 220 -21.08 -12.24 1.93
CA LEU A 220 -21.37 -11.01 2.68
C LEU A 220 -22.75 -10.45 2.35
N TRP A 221 -23.22 -10.59 1.10
CA TRP A 221 -24.57 -10.19 0.70
C TRP A 221 -25.65 -11.08 1.32
N ARG A 222 -25.34 -12.37 1.54
CA ARG A 222 -26.22 -13.33 2.20
C ARG A 222 -26.31 -13.05 3.70
N ALA A 223 -25.16 -12.97 4.38
CA ALA A 223 -25.07 -12.85 5.84
C ALA A 223 -25.36 -11.43 6.36
N ARG A 224 -25.12 -10.39 5.54
CA ARG A 224 -25.37 -8.97 5.84
C ARG A 224 -24.81 -8.50 7.20
N PRO A 225 -23.51 -8.68 7.46
CA PRO A 225 -22.90 -8.19 8.69
C PRO A 225 -22.95 -6.67 8.78
N ARG A 226 -22.88 -6.15 10.00
CA ARG A 226 -22.84 -4.70 10.27
C ARG A 226 -21.48 -4.10 9.91
N VAL A 227 -20.40 -4.84 10.17
CA VAL A 227 -19.01 -4.42 9.93
C VAL A 227 -18.26 -5.54 9.23
N VAL A 228 -17.42 -5.17 8.26
CA VAL A 228 -16.44 -6.07 7.65
C VAL A 228 -15.05 -5.48 7.86
N ALA A 229 -14.29 -6.03 8.81
CA ALA A 229 -12.89 -5.71 9.02
C ALA A 229 -12.03 -6.52 8.05
N ARG A 230 -11.11 -5.85 7.36
CA ARG A 230 -10.27 -6.47 6.33
C ARG A 230 -8.92 -5.81 6.19
N LEU A 231 -8.00 -6.47 5.46
CA LEU A 231 -6.80 -5.87 4.91
C LEU A 231 -7.09 -4.45 4.41
N TRP A 232 -6.30 -3.53 4.95
CA TRP A 232 -6.19 -2.20 4.44
C TRP A 232 -4.95 -2.15 3.56
N PRO A 233 -5.07 -2.22 2.22
CA PRO A 233 -3.91 -2.05 1.37
C PRO A 233 -3.26 -0.70 1.72
N PRO A 234 -1.91 -0.58 1.75
CA PRO A 234 -1.20 0.64 2.14
C PRO A 234 -1.69 1.93 1.45
N CYS A 235 -2.44 1.79 0.36
CA CYS A 235 -3.03 2.85 -0.45
C CYS A 235 -4.39 3.39 0.01
N ALA A 236 -5.04 2.76 0.99
CA ALA A 236 -6.20 3.37 1.59
C ALA A 236 -5.67 4.40 2.62
N ARG A 237 -5.76 5.68 2.32
CA ARG A 237 -6.06 6.69 3.35
C ARG A 237 -7.41 7.20 2.90
N LYS A 238 -8.29 7.62 3.81
CA LYS A 238 -9.57 8.23 3.44
C LYS A 238 -9.33 9.21 2.29
N LYS A 239 -9.69 8.80 1.06
CA LYS A 239 -9.87 9.73 -0.05
C LYS A 239 -11.11 10.50 0.36
N SER A 240 -10.94 11.67 0.95
CA SER A 240 -11.89 12.75 0.72
C SER A 240 -11.84 13.00 -0.78
N GLN A 241 -12.67 12.26 -1.53
CA GLN A 241 -12.87 12.52 -2.95
C GLN A 241 -13.57 13.88 -3.06
N ALA A 242 -12.79 14.95 -3.14
CA ALA A 242 -13.21 16.11 -3.89
C ALA A 242 -13.25 15.70 -5.37
N LYS A 243 -14.43 15.36 -5.88
CA LYS A 243 -14.68 15.29 -7.32
C LYS A 243 -15.27 16.63 -7.76
N LEU A 244 -14.51 17.39 -8.53
CA LEU A 244 -14.99 18.53 -9.32
C LEU A 244 -15.73 18.04 -10.59
N PRO A 245 -16.61 18.87 -11.18
CA PRO A 245 -17.57 18.44 -12.18
C PRO A 245 -16.96 18.34 -13.58
N ASP A 246 -17.55 17.45 -14.36
CA ASP A 246 -17.27 17.22 -15.78
C ASP A 246 -18.14 18.20 -16.57
N VAL A 247 -17.52 19.25 -17.09
CA VAL A 247 -18.10 20.15 -18.08
C VAL A 247 -17.30 19.92 -19.35
N ALA A 248 -18.01 19.66 -20.45
CA ALA A 248 -17.44 19.47 -21.77
C ALA A 248 -16.35 20.52 -22.08
N GLN A 249 -15.10 20.09 -22.04
CA GLN A 249 -13.94 20.72 -22.67
C GLN A 249 -13.11 19.62 -23.33
N ASN A 250 -13.71 18.99 -24.33
CA ASN A 250 -12.99 18.16 -25.28
C ASN A 250 -11.84 19.02 -25.86
N VAL A 251 -10.60 18.53 -25.71
CA VAL A 251 -9.31 18.96 -26.28
C VAL A 251 -8.21 19.36 -25.25
N GLN A 252 -8.50 19.82 -24.02
CA GLN A 252 -7.43 20.23 -23.06
C GLN A 252 -7.05 19.19 -21.97
N ASP A 253 -7.93 18.27 -21.59
CA ASP A 253 -7.65 17.33 -20.48
C ASP A 253 -6.70 16.17 -20.87
N ASP A 254 -6.56 15.85 -22.16
CA ASP A 254 -5.65 14.79 -22.62
C ASP A 254 -4.18 15.12 -22.34
N GLU A 255 -3.79 16.40 -22.35
CA GLU A 255 -2.42 16.84 -22.04
C GLU A 255 -1.97 16.51 -20.61
N LEU A 256 -2.91 16.28 -19.68
CA LEU A 256 -2.60 15.93 -18.28
C LEU A 256 -2.45 14.42 -18.07
N LEU A 257 -2.92 13.62 -19.03
CA LEU A 257 -2.85 12.15 -18.94
C LEU A 257 -1.44 11.64 -19.21
N PHE A 258 -0.67 12.38 -20.00
CA PHE A 258 0.70 12.06 -20.40
C PHE A 258 1.73 12.86 -19.59
N PRO A 259 2.96 12.34 -19.42
CA PRO A 259 4.05 13.11 -18.87
C PRO A 259 4.43 14.28 -19.80
N SER A 260 4.73 15.44 -19.20
CA SER A 260 5.39 16.54 -19.91
C SER A 260 6.88 16.22 -20.07
N TRP A 261 7.41 16.40 -21.27
CA TRP A 261 8.79 16.02 -21.59
C TRP A 261 9.60 17.15 -22.25
N PRO A 262 10.81 17.44 -21.73
CA PRO A 262 11.32 17.03 -20.43
C PRO A 262 10.49 17.65 -19.29
N PRO A 263 10.50 17.07 -18.08
CA PRO A 263 9.88 17.68 -16.91
C PRO A 263 10.49 19.07 -16.61
N PRO A 264 9.76 19.92 -15.87
CA PRO A 264 10.25 21.24 -15.47
C PRO A 264 11.54 21.16 -14.66
N ASP A 265 12.22 22.30 -14.56
CA ASP A 265 13.44 22.43 -13.77
C ASP A 265 13.18 22.24 -12.26
N PRO A 266 14.23 21.97 -11.46
CA PRO A 266 14.07 21.70 -10.04
C PRO A 266 13.43 22.85 -9.27
N CYS A 267 13.80 24.08 -9.57
CA CYS A 267 13.28 25.28 -8.90
C CYS A 267 11.76 25.45 -9.13
N GLU A 268 11.28 25.23 -10.35
CA GLU A 268 9.85 25.25 -10.69
C GLU A 268 9.08 24.12 -9.98
N LEU A 269 9.61 22.89 -9.96
CA LEU A 269 8.96 21.76 -9.27
C LEU A 269 8.89 21.97 -7.75
N ILE A 270 9.97 22.45 -7.14
CA ILE A 270 10.06 22.69 -5.69
C ILE A 270 9.17 23.87 -5.27
N SER A 271 9.14 24.96 -6.04
CA SER A 271 8.33 26.13 -5.70
C SER A 271 6.82 25.91 -5.81
N ARG A 272 6.39 24.93 -6.62
CA ARG A 272 4.98 24.65 -6.90
C ARG A 272 4.62 23.17 -6.67
N ARG A 273 5.13 22.58 -5.59
CA ARG A 273 4.94 21.16 -5.27
C ARG A 273 3.50 20.69 -5.35
N ASP A 274 2.57 21.36 -4.68
CA ASP A 274 1.16 20.95 -4.67
C ASP A 274 0.51 20.96 -6.06
N PHE A 275 0.88 21.95 -6.90
CA PHE A 275 0.40 22.06 -8.27
C PHE A 275 0.87 20.88 -9.12
N TYR A 276 2.16 20.55 -9.06
CA TYR A 276 2.72 19.44 -9.82
C TYR A 276 2.31 18.08 -9.26
N LEU A 277 2.15 17.94 -7.94
CA LEU A 277 1.58 16.73 -7.33
C LEU A 277 0.16 16.45 -7.84
N GLU A 278 -0.70 17.48 -7.91
CA GLU A 278 -2.04 17.32 -8.47
C GLU A 278 -2.00 16.96 -9.96
N ARG A 279 -1.07 17.53 -10.72
CA ARG A 279 -0.86 17.19 -12.13
C ARG A 279 -0.41 15.74 -12.31
N LEU A 280 0.54 15.27 -11.51
CA LEU A 280 1.02 13.88 -11.53
C LEU A 280 -0.04 12.88 -11.07
N ARG A 281 -0.94 13.25 -10.15
CA ARG A 281 -2.07 12.40 -9.74
C ARG A 281 -3.06 12.13 -10.87
N ARG A 282 -3.13 13.00 -11.88
CA ARG A 282 -3.99 12.85 -13.06
C ARG A 282 -3.31 12.10 -14.20
N ARG A 283 -1.98 11.94 -14.14
CA ARG A 283 -1.20 11.20 -15.12
C ARG A 283 -1.66 9.74 -15.14
N LYS A 284 -2.01 9.24 -16.33
CA LYS A 284 -2.42 7.86 -16.56
C LYS A 284 -1.35 7.05 -17.29
N TYR A 285 -0.57 7.73 -18.13
CA TYR A 285 0.45 7.10 -18.96
C TYR A 285 1.86 7.36 -18.43
N ARG A 286 2.75 6.39 -18.64
CA ARG A 286 4.12 6.40 -18.14
C ARG A 286 5.11 7.05 -19.12
N ALA A 287 4.80 6.98 -20.41
CA ALA A 287 5.59 7.54 -21.49
C ALA A 287 4.81 8.67 -22.19
N PRO A 288 5.49 9.56 -22.94
CA PRO A 288 4.84 10.63 -23.71
C PRO A 288 3.78 10.11 -24.69
N GLU A 289 2.90 11.00 -25.13
CA GLU A 289 1.87 10.66 -26.11
C GLU A 289 2.50 10.09 -27.40
N GLY A 290 1.89 9.02 -27.93
CA GLY A 290 2.42 8.28 -29.09
C GLY A 290 3.55 7.31 -28.77
N VAL A 291 4.02 7.24 -27.53
CA VAL A 291 5.04 6.27 -27.08
C VAL A 291 4.39 5.10 -26.34
N PHE A 292 4.45 3.92 -26.94
CA PHE A 292 3.77 2.72 -26.40
C PHE A 292 4.67 1.82 -25.55
N THR A 293 5.96 2.13 -25.46
CA THR A 293 6.95 1.33 -24.71
C THR A 293 7.61 2.20 -23.66
N ASP A 294 7.56 1.75 -22.41
CA ASP A 294 8.27 2.42 -21.33
C ASP A 294 9.77 2.16 -21.44
N THR A 295 10.59 3.08 -20.92
CA THR A 295 12.05 3.01 -21.04
C THR A 295 12.72 3.41 -19.73
N PRO A 296 13.98 2.98 -19.51
CA PRO A 296 14.76 3.43 -18.35
C PRO A 296 14.92 4.95 -18.31
N LEU A 297 14.94 5.63 -19.47
CA LEU A 297 14.98 7.09 -19.52
C LEU A 297 13.67 7.69 -19.00
N TYR A 298 12.50 7.23 -19.46
CA TYR A 298 11.21 7.72 -18.95
C TYR A 298 11.06 7.48 -17.44
N ALA A 299 11.52 6.34 -16.94
CA ALA A 299 11.53 6.04 -15.52
C ALA A 299 12.45 6.97 -14.71
N LEU A 300 13.64 7.31 -15.24
CA LEU A 300 14.55 8.28 -14.61
C LEU A 300 13.86 9.64 -14.36
N TYR A 301 13.12 10.14 -15.34
CA TYR A 301 12.40 11.41 -15.20
C TYR A 301 11.20 11.32 -14.26
N ARG A 302 10.52 10.17 -14.17
CA ARG A 302 9.46 9.97 -13.16
C ARG A 302 10.05 9.94 -11.74
N LEU A 303 11.20 9.28 -11.55
CA LEU A 303 11.93 9.30 -10.28
C LEU A 303 12.34 10.74 -9.91
N TYR A 304 12.83 11.51 -10.89
CA TYR A 304 13.17 12.92 -10.72
C TYR A 304 11.99 13.77 -10.22
N GLU A 305 10.82 13.62 -10.85
CA GLU A 305 9.62 14.34 -10.42
C GLU A 305 9.19 13.94 -8.99
N TRP A 306 9.13 12.64 -8.68
CA TRP A 306 8.72 12.19 -7.34
C TRP A 306 9.69 12.57 -6.24
N LEU A 307 10.99 12.59 -6.55
CA LEU A 307 12.04 13.02 -5.64
C LEU A 307 11.90 14.51 -5.30
N LEU A 308 11.78 15.38 -6.32
CA LEU A 308 11.69 16.83 -6.14
C LEU A 308 10.40 17.28 -5.46
N LEU A 309 9.33 16.49 -5.62
CA LEU A 309 8.04 16.73 -4.98
C LEU A 309 7.94 16.12 -3.58
N ASP A 310 9.01 15.48 -3.08
CA ASP A 310 9.07 14.80 -1.79
C ASP A 310 7.94 13.77 -1.58
N HIS A 311 7.61 13.01 -2.62
CA HIS A 311 6.52 12.02 -2.57
C HIS A 311 7.07 10.60 -2.41
N THR A 312 7.57 10.31 -1.20
CA THR A 312 8.28 9.06 -0.86
C THR A 312 7.57 7.78 -1.33
N VAL A 313 6.25 7.68 -1.20
CA VAL A 313 5.50 6.47 -1.60
C VAL A 313 5.62 6.19 -3.10
N ASN A 314 5.48 7.22 -3.94
CA ASN A 314 5.53 7.03 -5.39
C ASN A 314 6.96 6.93 -5.90
N LEU A 315 7.92 7.56 -5.22
CA LEU A 315 9.34 7.33 -5.45
C LEU A 315 9.68 5.84 -5.28
N ARG A 316 9.24 5.22 -4.17
CA ARG A 316 9.45 3.78 -3.90
C ARG A 316 8.75 2.89 -4.92
N ASN A 317 7.50 3.16 -5.25
CA ASN A 317 6.77 2.41 -6.28
C ASN A 317 7.50 2.47 -7.63
N GLU A 318 8.04 3.62 -8.00
CA GLU A 318 8.75 3.77 -9.26
C GLU A 318 10.13 3.08 -9.25
N LEU A 319 10.82 3.05 -8.11
CA LEU A 319 12.04 2.25 -7.92
C LEU A 319 11.75 0.75 -8.06
N GLU A 320 10.65 0.27 -7.47
CA GLU A 320 10.20 -1.12 -7.57
C GLU A 320 9.83 -1.50 -9.01
N LEU A 321 9.15 -0.61 -9.73
CA LEU A 321 8.80 -0.83 -11.13
C LEU A 321 10.05 -0.85 -12.02
N PHE A 322 11.04 0.00 -11.76
CA PHE A 322 12.32 -0.05 -12.46
C PHE A 322 13.03 -1.38 -12.20
N TRP A 323 12.94 -1.89 -10.97
CA TRP A 323 13.39 -3.24 -10.64
C TRP A 323 12.64 -4.25 -11.52
N TRP A 324 11.31 -4.37 -11.45
CA TRP A 324 10.61 -5.41 -12.22
C TRP A 324 10.66 -5.26 -13.75
N ALA A 325 10.94 -4.07 -14.27
CA ALA A 325 11.21 -3.86 -15.68
C ALA A 325 12.53 -4.50 -16.18
N ARG A 326 13.40 -4.95 -15.25
CA ARG A 326 14.69 -5.60 -15.51
C ARG A 326 15.65 -4.78 -16.37
N TRP A 327 15.52 -3.45 -16.37
CA TRP A 327 16.49 -2.58 -17.00
C TRP A 327 17.76 -2.52 -16.13
N PRO A 328 18.96 -2.76 -16.70
CA PRO A 328 20.21 -2.47 -16.01
C PRO A 328 20.30 -0.98 -15.71
N VAL A 329 20.74 -0.59 -14.52
CA VAL A 329 20.87 0.84 -14.17
C VAL A 329 21.89 1.51 -15.10
N SER A 330 22.95 0.81 -15.46
CA SER A 330 23.98 1.27 -16.40
C SER A 330 23.47 1.51 -17.83
N SER A 331 22.28 0.99 -18.18
CA SER A 331 21.68 1.15 -19.50
C SER A 331 20.86 2.44 -19.65
N ILE A 332 20.67 3.21 -18.57
CA ILE A 332 19.90 4.46 -18.63
C ILE A 332 20.59 5.43 -19.62
N PRO A 333 19.94 5.80 -20.73
CA PRO A 333 20.50 6.72 -21.71
C PRO A 333 20.80 8.10 -21.13
N ASP A 334 21.78 8.79 -21.69
CA ASP A 334 22.04 10.19 -21.35
C ASP A 334 20.84 11.05 -21.79
N PRO A 335 20.19 11.81 -20.88
CA PRO A 335 19.08 12.68 -21.23
C PRO A 335 19.48 13.86 -22.13
N GLY A 336 20.78 14.19 -22.25
CA GLY A 336 21.26 15.26 -23.12
C GLY A 336 20.91 16.68 -22.66
N ASP A 337 20.55 16.85 -21.37
CA ASP A 337 20.08 18.13 -20.80
C ASP A 337 21.20 19.14 -20.48
N GLN A 338 22.47 18.83 -20.79
CA GLN A 338 23.65 19.65 -20.45
C GLN A 338 23.57 21.12 -20.87
N GLY A 339 22.90 21.42 -21.99
CA GLY A 339 22.81 22.79 -22.52
C GLY A 339 21.52 23.53 -22.19
N SER A 340 20.44 22.83 -21.85
CA SER A 340 19.11 23.44 -21.68
C SER A 340 18.75 23.70 -20.22
N ASN A 341 19.23 22.85 -19.31
CA ASN A 341 18.99 23.00 -17.88
C ASN A 341 20.04 22.26 -17.03
N PRO A 342 21.09 22.94 -16.55
CA PRO A 342 22.18 22.30 -15.80
C PRO A 342 21.71 21.74 -14.44
N GLU A 343 20.75 22.38 -13.78
CA GLU A 343 20.20 21.91 -12.50
C GLU A 343 19.45 20.58 -12.65
N ARG A 344 18.54 20.49 -13.62
CA ARG A 344 17.83 19.25 -13.94
C ARG A 344 18.83 18.14 -14.30
N TYR A 345 19.82 18.45 -15.13
CA TYR A 345 20.83 17.48 -15.53
C TYR A 345 21.66 16.96 -14.35
N ALA A 346 22.06 17.85 -13.44
CA ALA A 346 22.78 17.48 -12.22
C ALA A 346 21.93 16.55 -11.33
N VAL A 347 20.65 16.89 -11.07
CA VAL A 347 19.74 16.02 -10.29
C VAL A 347 19.53 14.67 -10.97
N LEU A 348 19.27 14.65 -12.28
CA LEU A 348 19.11 13.40 -13.05
C LEU A 348 20.35 12.53 -12.98
N SER A 349 21.56 13.12 -12.93
CA SER A 349 22.82 12.36 -12.81
C SER A 349 23.01 11.68 -11.46
N CYS A 350 22.34 12.16 -10.40
CA CYS A 350 22.45 11.60 -9.05
C CYS A 350 21.50 10.42 -8.82
N ILE A 351 20.33 10.39 -9.46
CA ILE A 351 19.30 9.35 -9.25
C ILE A 351 19.82 7.92 -9.54
N PRO A 352 20.65 7.67 -10.58
CA PRO A 352 21.25 6.36 -10.78
C PRO A 352 22.07 5.84 -9.59
N ALA A 353 22.70 6.73 -8.80
CA ALA A 353 23.41 6.31 -7.59
C ALA A 353 22.43 5.77 -6.52
N LEU A 354 21.25 6.38 -6.40
CA LEU A 354 20.18 5.89 -5.52
C LEU A 354 19.65 4.52 -5.97
N LEU A 355 19.47 4.33 -7.28
CA LEU A 355 19.08 3.04 -7.86
C LEU A 355 20.13 1.97 -7.57
N VAL A 356 21.41 2.25 -7.83
CA VAL A 356 22.53 1.35 -7.56
C VAL A 356 22.60 0.98 -6.09
N GLU A 357 22.48 1.94 -5.18
CA GLU A 357 22.49 1.67 -3.75
C GLU A 357 21.33 0.74 -3.35
N SER A 358 20.11 1.12 -3.73
CA SER A 358 18.90 0.36 -3.42
C SER A 358 18.97 -1.07 -3.99
N PHE A 359 19.40 -1.22 -5.24
CA PHE A 359 19.42 -2.51 -5.94
C PHE A 359 20.56 -3.40 -5.46
N ASN A 360 21.74 -2.85 -5.23
CA ASN A 360 22.87 -3.63 -4.72
C ASN A 360 22.63 -4.13 -3.30
N GLU A 361 21.90 -3.38 -2.48
CA GLU A 361 21.50 -3.87 -1.16
C GLU A 361 20.58 -5.09 -1.26
N ARG A 362 19.64 -5.10 -2.21
CA ARG A 362 18.81 -6.29 -2.49
C ARG A 362 19.61 -7.48 -2.99
N ILE A 363 20.61 -7.22 -3.82
CA ILE A 363 21.49 -8.27 -4.33
C ILE A 363 22.26 -8.91 -3.17
N ARG A 364 22.73 -8.12 -2.22
CA ARG A 364 23.36 -8.62 -0.97
C ARG A 364 22.39 -9.42 -0.10
N LEU A 365 21.10 -9.09 -0.13
CA LEU A 365 20.03 -9.86 0.53
C LEU A 365 19.65 -11.15 -0.22
N GLY A 366 20.30 -11.47 -1.35
CA GLY A 366 20.09 -12.71 -2.10
C GLY A 366 19.14 -12.59 -3.29
N LEU A 367 18.50 -11.43 -3.50
CA LEU A 367 17.62 -11.20 -4.65
C LEU A 367 18.43 -11.02 -5.94
N ARG A 368 17.87 -11.41 -7.08
CA ARG A 368 18.50 -11.27 -8.40
C ARG A 368 17.55 -10.60 -9.39
N ARG A 369 18.10 -9.75 -10.27
CA ARG A 369 17.34 -9.00 -11.29
C ARG A 369 16.67 -9.95 -12.30
N GLU A 370 17.35 -11.07 -12.56
CA GLU A 370 16.98 -12.09 -13.52
C GLU A 370 15.90 -13.06 -13.01
N GLU A 371 15.49 -12.96 -11.73
CA GLU A 371 14.46 -13.82 -11.17
C GLU A 371 13.16 -13.68 -11.96
N PRO A 372 12.55 -14.80 -12.40
CA PRO A 372 11.38 -14.77 -13.26
C PRO A 372 10.14 -14.21 -12.55
N ASN A 373 10.07 -14.40 -11.23
CA ASN A 373 8.91 -14.09 -10.39
C ASN A 373 9.35 -13.31 -9.16
N SER A 374 8.48 -12.44 -8.66
CA SER A 374 8.66 -11.73 -7.39
C SER A 374 8.50 -12.60 -6.15
N ILE A 375 8.02 -13.83 -6.34
CA ILE A 375 7.80 -14.81 -5.29
C ILE A 375 8.40 -16.11 -5.80
N LEU A 376 9.39 -16.62 -5.08
CA LEU A 376 10.12 -17.85 -5.38
C LEU A 376 9.87 -18.88 -4.28
N SER A 377 9.81 -20.16 -4.63
CA SER A 377 9.93 -21.25 -3.65
C SER A 377 11.29 -21.20 -2.93
N LEU A 378 11.42 -21.84 -1.77
CA LEU A 378 12.71 -21.84 -1.07
C LEU A 378 13.81 -22.47 -1.94
N GLU A 379 13.51 -23.54 -2.67
CA GLU A 379 14.47 -24.15 -3.60
C GLU A 379 14.94 -23.15 -4.66
N GLU A 380 14.01 -22.41 -5.26
CA GLU A 380 14.36 -21.35 -6.22
C GLU A 380 15.14 -20.22 -5.55
N GLN A 381 14.75 -19.77 -4.35
CA GLN A 381 15.48 -18.74 -3.59
C GLN A 381 16.91 -19.19 -3.29
N LEU A 382 17.11 -20.42 -2.83
CA LEU A 382 18.43 -20.99 -2.55
C LEU A 382 19.25 -21.14 -3.83
N ALA A 383 18.63 -21.57 -4.93
CA ALA A 383 19.28 -21.68 -6.24
C ALA A 383 19.72 -20.30 -6.76
N TRP A 384 18.89 -19.28 -6.61
CA TRP A 384 19.22 -17.91 -6.99
C TRP A 384 20.22 -17.26 -6.04
N ALA A 385 20.13 -17.51 -4.73
CA ALA A 385 21.12 -17.07 -3.75
C ALA A 385 22.51 -17.68 -4.03
N ALA A 386 22.55 -18.94 -4.50
CA ALA A 386 23.79 -19.60 -4.94
C ALA A 386 24.30 -19.08 -6.29
N SER A 387 23.48 -18.36 -7.06
CA SER A 387 23.92 -17.74 -8.32
C SER A 387 24.84 -16.55 -8.05
N PRO A 388 25.83 -16.29 -8.92
CA PRO A 388 26.76 -15.17 -8.76
C PRO A 388 26.04 -13.83 -8.62
N GLU A 389 26.49 -13.02 -7.67
CA GLU A 389 26.02 -11.65 -7.49
C GLU A 389 26.41 -10.79 -8.68
N LYS A 390 25.43 -10.10 -9.26
CA LYS A 390 25.63 -9.18 -10.38
C LYS A 390 25.22 -7.77 -9.98
N PHE A 391 26.16 -7.05 -9.39
CA PHE A 391 25.93 -5.70 -8.91
C PHE A 391 25.67 -4.70 -10.05
N GLU A 392 24.73 -3.81 -9.80
CA GLU A 392 24.40 -2.68 -10.64
C GLU A 392 25.48 -1.60 -10.55
N THR A 393 25.64 -0.85 -11.64
CA THR A 393 26.60 0.25 -11.76
C THR A 393 25.92 1.46 -12.38
N VAL A 394 26.41 2.66 -12.06
CA VAL A 394 25.88 3.90 -12.63
C VAL A 394 26.24 4.02 -14.12
N PRO A 395 25.39 4.64 -14.96
CA PRO A 395 25.74 4.96 -16.34
C PRO A 395 26.99 5.84 -16.44
N GLU A 396 27.81 5.64 -17.47
CA GLU A 396 29.07 6.38 -17.63
C GLU A 396 28.87 7.90 -17.76
N TRP A 397 27.77 8.34 -18.37
CA TRP A 397 27.47 9.76 -18.55
C TRP A 397 27.32 10.52 -17.21
N THR A 398 26.85 9.84 -16.14
CA THR A 398 26.65 10.46 -14.82
C THR A 398 27.96 10.98 -14.20
N LYS A 399 29.08 10.32 -14.51
CA LYS A 399 30.42 10.68 -14.02
C LYS A 399 30.95 11.95 -14.68
N ASN A 400 30.50 12.22 -15.91
CA ASN A 400 30.95 13.37 -16.69
C ASN A 400 30.16 14.66 -16.40
N VAL A 401 29.12 14.57 -15.56
CA VAL A 401 28.32 15.74 -15.19
C VAL A 401 29.07 16.57 -14.14
N PRO A 402 29.40 17.84 -14.39
CA PRO A 402 30.08 18.68 -13.40
C PRO A 402 29.15 19.04 -12.23
N PRO A 403 29.69 19.37 -11.04
CA PRO A 403 28.91 19.98 -9.97
C PRO A 403 28.33 21.33 -10.40
N LEU A 404 27.19 21.71 -9.82
CA LEU A 404 26.58 23.00 -10.05
C LEU A 404 27.45 24.14 -9.49
N GLU A 405 27.46 25.29 -10.17
CA GLU A 405 28.17 26.49 -9.71
C GLU A 405 27.60 27.01 -8.38
N ASN A 406 26.26 26.97 -8.25
CA ASN A 406 25.53 27.37 -7.06
C ASN A 406 24.92 26.16 -6.36
N VAL A 407 24.83 26.21 -5.03
CA VAL A 407 24.19 25.16 -4.24
C VAL A 407 22.69 25.10 -4.58
N LEU A 408 22.24 23.95 -5.09
CA LEU A 408 20.82 23.66 -5.23
C LEU A 408 20.29 23.03 -3.95
N HIS A 409 19.27 23.62 -3.33
CA HIS A 409 18.64 23.07 -2.12
C HIS A 409 17.33 22.35 -2.44
N ILE A 410 17.24 21.07 -2.09
CA ILE A 410 16.02 20.26 -2.26
C ILE A 410 15.44 19.97 -0.86
N PRO A 411 14.45 20.75 -0.39
CA PRO A 411 13.92 20.61 0.97
C PRO A 411 12.99 19.41 1.12
N LEU A 412 12.84 18.88 2.33
CA LEU A 412 11.70 18.00 2.64
C LEU A 412 10.43 18.84 2.87
N SER A 413 9.28 18.29 2.49
CA SER A 413 7.94 18.89 2.65
C SER A 413 7.36 18.71 4.06
N GLY A 414 7.93 17.82 4.87
CA GLY A 414 7.46 17.51 6.22
C GLY A 414 7.84 18.55 7.27
N VAL A 415 6.85 19.12 7.96
CA VAL A 415 7.01 20.14 9.02
C VAL A 415 7.80 19.64 10.24
N MET A 416 7.94 18.32 10.41
CA MET A 416 8.59 17.71 11.57
C MET A 416 10.06 17.32 11.35
N VAL A 417 10.62 17.52 10.15
CA VAL A 417 12.02 17.16 9.87
C VAL A 417 12.87 18.43 9.88
N PRO A 418 13.89 18.55 10.74
CA PRO A 418 14.74 19.72 10.76
C PRO A 418 15.50 19.87 9.42
N PRO A 419 15.71 21.11 8.96
CA PRO A 419 16.56 21.39 7.80
C PRO A 419 17.97 20.81 8.01
N LEU A 420 18.63 20.42 6.92
CA LEU A 420 20.03 20.04 6.98
C LEU A 420 20.90 21.23 7.39
N ALA A 421 21.90 20.99 8.23
CA ALA A 421 22.82 22.04 8.71
C ALA A 421 23.73 22.58 7.60
N GLY A 422 23.94 21.81 6.52
CA GLY A 422 24.77 22.16 5.38
C GLY A 422 25.23 20.92 4.62
N MET A 423 26.18 21.08 3.70
CA MET A 423 26.72 19.96 2.91
C MET A 423 27.46 18.91 3.74
N ASP A 424 27.95 19.26 4.93
CA ASP A 424 28.65 18.35 5.83
C ASP A 424 27.73 17.65 6.83
N ASP A 425 26.42 17.85 6.70
CA ASP A 425 25.43 17.13 7.50
C ASP A 425 25.48 15.62 7.19
N PRO A 426 25.53 14.74 8.21
CA PRO A 426 25.61 13.29 8.00
C PRO A 426 24.37 12.70 7.28
N ASP A 427 23.24 13.41 7.32
CA ASP A 427 22.01 12.99 6.65
C ASP A 427 21.92 13.49 5.19
N ALA A 428 22.88 14.30 4.73
CA ALA A 428 22.97 14.75 3.34
C ALA A 428 23.39 13.59 2.43
N ASP A 429 22.71 13.45 1.29
CA ASP A 429 23.01 12.36 0.36
C ASP A 429 24.37 12.56 -0.34
N PRO A 430 25.28 11.56 -0.31
CA PRO A 430 26.63 11.72 -0.82
C PRO A 430 26.68 11.97 -2.34
N ALA A 431 25.81 11.31 -3.13
CA ALA A 431 25.81 11.47 -4.58
C ALA A 431 25.33 12.87 -4.99
N PHE A 432 24.38 13.43 -4.23
CA PHE A 432 23.88 14.79 -4.44
C PHE A 432 24.88 15.84 -3.98
N LYS A 433 25.57 15.59 -2.85
CA LYS A 433 26.66 16.44 -2.35
C LYS A 433 27.76 16.62 -3.39
N GLU A 434 28.18 15.55 -4.07
CA GLU A 434 29.20 15.60 -5.14
C GLU A 434 28.81 16.51 -6.32
N LYS A 435 27.51 16.75 -6.53
CA LYS A 435 27.00 17.65 -7.58
C LYS A 435 26.64 19.04 -7.07
N ASN A 436 27.04 19.39 -5.85
CA ASN A 436 26.69 20.65 -5.17
C ASN A 436 25.17 20.79 -4.94
N ILE A 437 24.50 19.68 -4.60
CA ILE A 437 23.07 19.64 -4.29
C ILE A 437 22.88 19.22 -2.83
N LEU A 438 22.23 20.08 -2.04
CA LEU A 438 21.92 19.82 -0.64
C LEU A 438 20.53 19.17 -0.54
N MET A 439 20.52 17.85 -0.30
CA MET A 439 19.31 17.04 -0.18
C MET A 439 19.51 15.96 0.89
N ARG A 440 18.48 15.70 1.69
CA ARG A 440 18.50 14.59 2.65
C ARG A 440 18.35 13.26 1.90
N LYS A 441 19.08 12.24 2.33
CA LYS A 441 18.95 10.89 1.77
C LYS A 441 17.48 10.42 1.79
N PRO A 442 16.88 10.10 0.62
CA PRO A 442 15.49 9.69 0.56
C PRO A 442 15.33 8.23 0.99
N HIS A 443 14.12 7.84 1.36
CA HIS A 443 13.82 6.43 1.64
C HIS A 443 13.73 5.63 0.33
N ILE A 444 14.83 4.99 -0.06
CA ILE A 444 14.99 4.30 -1.35
C ILE A 444 14.75 2.79 -1.31
N HIS A 445 14.60 2.20 -0.12
CA HIS A 445 14.30 0.78 0.01
C HIS A 445 12.79 0.52 -0.08
N PHE A 446 12.42 -0.61 -0.64
CA PHE A 446 11.07 -1.10 -0.95
C PHE A 446 11.09 -2.63 -0.77
N ILE A 447 9.95 -3.20 -0.39
CA ILE A 447 9.84 -4.63 -0.11
C ILE A 447 9.61 -5.35 -1.43
#